data_AF-A0ABC8V244-F1
#
_entry.id   AF-A0ABC8V244-F1
#
_cell.length_a   1.000
_cell.length_b   1.000
_cell.length_c   1.000
_cell.angle_alpha   90.00
_cell.angle_beta   90.00
_cell.angle_gamma   90.00
#
_symmetry.space_group_name_H-M   'P 1'
#
loop_
_entity.id
_entity.type
_entity.pdbx_description
1 polymer ?
#
loop_
_entity_poly.entity_id
_entity_poly.type
_entity_poly.pdbx_seq_one_letter_code
_entity_poly.pdbx_strand_id
1 'polypeptide(L)'
;MGASSDPNQDGSDEQQRRSEIYTYEAPWHIYAMNWSVRKDKKYRLAIASLLEQFPNRLEIVQLDDSNGEIRSDPNLSFEHPYPPTKAIFIPDKECQKPDLLATSSDFLRVWRIADDNSRVEMKSLLNNN
;
A
#
# COMPACT_ATOMS: atom_id res chain seq x y z
N MET A 1 -3.25 -29.70 -57.10
CA MET A 1 -4.34 -29.54 -56.11
C MET A 1 -3.86 -30.24 -54.85
N GLY A 2 -3.31 -29.52 -53.88
CA GLY A 2 -3.99 -29.11 -52.64
C GLY A 2 -3.64 -30.13 -51.53
N ALA A 3 -3.30 -29.80 -50.29
CA ALA A 3 -3.23 -28.57 -49.54
C ALA A 3 -2.21 -28.74 -48.40
N SER A 4 -1.62 -27.63 -47.97
CA SER A 4 -0.83 -27.43 -46.76
C SER A 4 -1.72 -27.34 -45.51
N SER A 5 -1.26 -27.89 -44.38
CA SER A 5 -1.72 -27.57 -43.01
C SER A 5 -0.84 -28.34 -42.02
N ASP A 6 -0.27 -27.86 -40.93
CA ASP A 6 0.11 -26.54 -40.39
C ASP A 6 1.08 -26.91 -39.23
N PRO A 7 2.17 -26.18 -38.96
CA PRO A 7 3.04 -26.45 -37.82
C PRO A 7 2.44 -25.86 -36.53
N ASN A 8 2.59 -26.60 -35.42
CA ASN A 8 2.32 -26.20 -34.05
C ASN A 8 2.35 -24.67 -33.81
N GLN A 9 1.18 -24.08 -33.55
CA GLN A 9 1.08 -22.81 -32.82
C GLN A 9 1.11 -23.12 -31.32
N ASP A 10 2.32 -23.27 -30.78
CA ASP A 10 2.56 -23.32 -29.35
C ASP A 10 3.54 -22.17 -29.05
N GLY A 11 3.01 -20.99 -28.73
CA GLY A 11 3.85 -19.80 -28.55
C GLY A 11 3.14 -18.45 -28.44
N SER A 12 1.89 -18.38 -27.96
CA SER A 12 1.18 -17.09 -27.78
C SER A 12 0.98 -16.65 -26.32
N ASP A 13 1.51 -17.38 -25.33
CA ASP A 13 1.38 -16.99 -23.92
C ASP A 13 2.59 -16.25 -23.34
N GLU A 14 3.68 -16.08 -24.11
CA GLU A 14 4.87 -15.33 -23.69
C GLU A 14 4.80 -13.82 -24.05
N GLN A 15 3.66 -13.35 -24.55
CA GLN A 15 3.47 -11.94 -24.89
C GLN A 15 3.33 -11.09 -23.62
N GLN A 16 4.50 -10.79 -23.05
CA GLN A 16 4.85 -9.63 -22.25
C GLN A 16 4.10 -9.48 -20.92
N ARG A 17 4.54 -10.22 -19.90
CA ARG A 17 4.65 -9.60 -18.55
C ARG A 17 5.72 -8.51 -18.63
N ARG A 18 5.38 -7.38 -19.22
CA ARG A 18 6.25 -6.21 -19.28
C ARG A 18 6.43 -5.73 -17.84
N SER A 19 7.67 -5.67 -17.37
CA SER A 19 7.96 -5.05 -16.08
C SER A 19 7.59 -3.57 -16.17
N GLU A 20 6.62 -3.15 -15.37
CA GLU A 20 6.22 -1.76 -15.23
C GLU A 20 6.95 -1.15 -14.03
N ILE A 21 7.43 0.08 -14.19
CA ILE A 21 8.08 0.84 -13.12
C ILE A 21 7.15 2.00 -12.76
N TYR A 22 6.77 2.04 -11.50
CA TYR A 22 5.97 3.11 -10.93
C TYR A 22 6.83 3.92 -9.96
N THR A 23 6.72 5.24 -10.02
CA THR A 23 7.50 6.16 -9.17
C THR A 23 6.55 7.02 -8.34
N TYR A 24 6.84 7.13 -7.05
CA TYR A 24 6.22 8.09 -6.15
C TYR A 24 7.32 8.74 -5.31
N GLU A 25 7.35 10.07 -5.30
CA GLU A 25 8.31 10.85 -4.50
C GLU A 25 7.60 11.43 -3.27
N ALA A 26 7.96 10.94 -2.09
CA ALA A 26 7.46 11.50 -0.84
C ALA A 26 8.16 12.85 -0.55
N PRO A 27 7.46 13.83 0.06
CA PRO A 27 8.06 15.12 0.40
C PRO A 27 9.01 15.06 1.62
N TRP A 28 9.25 13.86 2.17
CA TRP A 28 10.05 13.60 3.36
C TRP A 28 10.76 12.25 3.26
N HIS A 29 11.76 12.02 4.13
CA HIS A 29 12.48 10.76 4.19
C HIS A 29 11.58 9.62 4.70
N ILE A 30 11.45 8.56 3.91
CA ILE A 30 10.67 7.38 4.28
C ILE A 30 11.50 6.51 5.24
N TYR A 31 10.94 6.24 6.40
CA TYR A 31 11.59 5.49 7.48
C TYR A 31 11.00 4.10 7.70
N ALA A 32 9.68 3.96 7.56
CA ALA A 32 9.01 2.67 7.55
C ALA A 32 8.05 2.59 6.36
N MET A 33 7.89 1.38 5.83
CA MET A 33 6.97 1.11 4.73
C MET A 33 6.49 -0.34 4.73
N ASN A 34 5.30 -0.59 4.18
CA ASN A 34 4.80 -1.95 3.98
C ASN A 34 3.72 -2.04 2.90
N TRP A 35 3.80 -3.10 2.09
CA TRP A 35 2.81 -3.40 1.06
C TRP A 35 1.57 -4.04 1.68
N SER A 36 0.41 -3.58 1.24
CA SER A 36 -0.85 -4.27 1.48
C SER A 36 -0.90 -5.57 0.70
N VAL A 37 -1.44 -6.62 1.31
CA VAL A 37 -1.64 -7.93 0.68
C VAL A 37 -3.06 -8.16 0.17
N ARG A 38 -3.97 -7.21 0.42
CA ARG A 38 -5.37 -7.28 -0.02
C ARG A 38 -5.48 -7.37 -1.56
N LYS A 39 -6.31 -8.29 -2.06
CA LYS A 39 -6.55 -8.46 -3.51
C LYS A 39 -7.32 -7.30 -4.17
N ASP A 40 -8.18 -6.63 -3.42
CA ASP A 40 -9.03 -5.54 -3.92
C ASP A 40 -8.31 -4.18 -3.95
N LYS A 41 -7.09 -4.09 -3.41
CA LYS A 41 -6.29 -2.85 -3.36
C LYS A 41 -4.93 -3.09 -4.02
N LYS A 42 -4.85 -2.90 -5.33
CA LYS A 42 -3.63 -3.09 -6.12
C LYS A 42 -2.56 -2.04 -5.78
N TYR A 43 -1.31 -2.48 -5.68
CA TYR A 43 -0.13 -1.64 -5.48
C TYR A 43 -0.29 -0.59 -4.37
N ARG A 44 -0.92 -0.98 -3.26
CA ARG A 44 -1.12 -0.12 -2.10
C ARG A 44 0.04 -0.28 -1.12
N LEU A 45 0.68 0.83 -0.78
CA LEU A 45 1.85 0.90 0.10
C LEU A 45 1.60 1.93 1.20
N ALA A 46 1.83 1.55 2.45
CA ALA A 46 1.93 2.51 3.55
C ALA A 46 3.38 3.00 3.63
N ILE A 47 3.57 4.30 3.79
CA ILE A 47 4.86 4.96 3.99
C ILE A 47 4.77 5.86 5.22
N ALA A 48 5.86 5.94 5.98
CA ALA A 48 5.93 6.75 7.20
C ALA A 48 7.23 7.55 7.25
N SER A 49 7.14 8.77 7.76
CA SER A 49 8.24 9.73 7.76
C SER A 49 9.23 9.51 8.90
N LEU A 50 10.43 10.05 8.70
CA LEU A 50 11.36 10.44 9.77
C LEU A 50 11.59 11.95 9.67
N LEU A 51 10.85 12.70 10.47
CA LEU A 51 10.96 14.15 10.60
C LEU A 51 11.59 14.52 11.94
N GLU A 52 12.52 15.48 11.92
CA GLU A 52 13.11 16.05 13.13
C GLU A 52 12.09 16.87 13.93
N GLN A 53 11.17 17.53 13.22
CA GLN A 53 10.12 18.36 13.81
C GLN A 53 8.81 17.56 13.91
N PHE A 54 8.14 17.64 15.06
CA PHE A 54 6.84 17.04 15.31
C PHE A 54 5.72 17.82 14.59
N PRO A 55 4.68 17.18 14.02
CA PRO A 55 4.40 15.74 13.95
C PRO A 55 5.08 14.98 12.81
N ASN A 56 5.24 13.67 12.99
CA ASN A 56 5.56 12.77 11.88
C ASN A 56 4.29 12.48 11.06
N ARG A 57 4.47 11.95 9.86
CA ARG A 57 3.38 11.69 8.92
C ARG A 57 3.36 10.22 8.50
N LEU A 58 2.17 9.66 8.39
CA LEU A 58 1.92 8.39 7.71
C LEU A 58 0.98 8.64 6.53
N GLU A 59 1.22 7.94 5.43
CA GLU A 59 0.45 8.08 4.22
C GLU A 59 0.31 6.73 3.51
N ILE A 60 -0.86 6.48 2.93
CA ILE A 60 -1.10 5.33 2.08
C ILE A 60 -1.10 5.82 0.64
N VAL A 61 -0.16 5.30 -0.14
CA VAL A 61 -0.06 5.55 -1.58
C VAL A 61 -0.55 4.33 -2.34
N GLN A 62 -1.22 4.54 -3.47
CA GLN A 62 -1.83 3.47 -4.26
C GLN A 62 -1.84 3.82 -5.74
N LEU A 63 -1.86 2.79 -6.60
CA LEU A 63 -2.08 2.97 -8.04
C LEU A 63 -3.48 3.53 -8.28
N ASP A 64 -3.52 4.65 -9.00
CA ASP A 64 -4.73 5.21 -9.58
C ASP A 64 -4.92 4.63 -10.99
N ASP A 65 -5.86 3.71 -11.14
CA ASP A 65 -6.14 3.01 -12.40
C ASP A 65 -6.56 3.97 -13.55
N SER A 66 -6.96 5.22 -13.24
CA SER A 66 -7.39 6.19 -14.24
C SER A 66 -6.23 6.83 -15.02
N ASN A 67 -5.06 6.95 -14.40
CA ASN A 67 -3.87 7.58 -14.98
C ASN A 67 -2.63 6.69 -14.97
N GLY A 68 -2.68 5.55 -14.26
CA GLY A 68 -1.55 4.63 -14.17
C GLY A 68 -0.41 5.13 -13.28
N GLU A 69 -0.68 6.03 -12.33
CA GLU A 69 0.32 6.59 -11.43
C GLU A 69 0.06 6.17 -9.98
N ILE A 70 1.13 6.01 -9.19
CA ILE A 70 1.01 5.86 -7.74
C ILE A 70 0.79 7.24 -7.15
N ARG A 71 -0.31 7.40 -6.41
CA ARG A 71 -0.68 8.66 -5.78
C ARG A 71 -1.00 8.48 -4.31
N SER A 72 -0.77 9.53 -3.54
CA SER A 72 -1.28 9.64 -2.19
C SER A 72 -2.72 10.14 -2.17
N ASP A 73 -3.55 9.56 -1.31
CA ASP A 73 -4.87 10.10 -0.98
C ASP A 73 -4.76 10.95 0.30
N PRO A 74 -5.14 12.24 0.26
CA PRO A 74 -5.17 13.09 1.46
C PRO A 74 -6.01 12.50 2.60
N ASN A 75 -7.08 11.76 2.31
CA ASN A 75 -7.91 11.10 3.32
C ASN A 75 -7.21 9.92 4.00
N LEU A 76 -6.19 9.37 3.33
CA LEU A 76 -5.36 8.29 3.83
C LEU A 76 -3.99 8.77 4.30
N SER A 77 -3.86 10.06 4.55
CA SER A 77 -2.71 10.66 5.20
C SER A 77 -3.07 11.27 6.53
N PHE A 78 -2.25 10.98 7.55
CA PHE A 78 -2.53 11.36 8.92
C PHE A 78 -1.25 11.54 9.72
N GLU A 79 -1.37 12.27 10.82
CA GLU A 79 -0.27 12.56 11.73
C GLU A 79 0.06 11.37 12.62
N HIS A 80 1.34 11.24 12.95
CA HIS A 80 1.85 10.25 13.89
C HIS A 80 2.69 10.93 14.99
N PRO A 81 2.46 10.62 16.29
CA PRO A 81 3.14 11.22 17.43
C PRO A 81 4.68 11.19 17.39
N TYR A 82 5.25 10.17 16.77
CA TYR A 82 6.70 9.97 16.68
C TYR A 82 7.05 9.27 15.37
N PRO A 83 8.30 9.25 14.90
CA PRO A 83 8.67 8.48 13.71
C PRO A 83 8.28 7.00 13.86
N PRO A 84 7.41 6.45 12.98
CA PRO A 84 7.08 5.03 13.03
C PRO A 84 8.29 4.18 12.65
N THR A 85 8.75 3.29 13.54
CA THR A 85 9.83 2.32 13.25
C THR A 85 9.35 1.14 12.42
N LYS A 86 8.04 0.92 12.37
CA LYS A 86 7.40 -0.12 11.55
C LYS A 86 5.98 0.30 11.20
N ALA A 87 5.55 -0.07 10.00
CA ALA A 87 4.17 -0.03 9.54
C ALA A 87 3.84 -1.40 8.95
N ILE A 88 2.71 -2.02 9.30
CA ILE A 88 2.33 -3.35 8.81
C ILE A 88 0.82 -3.40 8.59
N PHE A 89 0.39 -3.71 7.37
CA PHE A 89 -1.00 -4.04 7.10
C PHE A 89 -1.36 -5.40 7.70
N ILE A 90 -2.63 -5.57 8.08
CA ILE A 90 -3.17 -6.88 8.42
C ILE A 90 -2.86 -7.89 7.30
N PRO A 91 -2.39 -9.10 7.62
CA PRO A 91 -2.08 -10.13 6.62
C PRO A 91 -3.35 -10.85 6.14
N ASP A 92 -4.32 -10.09 5.63
CA ASP A 92 -5.60 -10.60 5.12
C ASP A 92 -5.73 -10.37 3.62
N LYS A 93 -5.35 -11.39 2.85
CA LYS A 93 -5.38 -11.35 1.39
C LYS A 93 -6.81 -11.38 0.83
N GLU A 94 -7.72 -12.09 1.51
CA GLU A 94 -9.09 -12.34 1.05
C GLU A 94 -10.08 -11.28 1.56
N CYS A 95 -9.61 -10.26 2.28
CA CYS A 95 -10.38 -9.09 2.70
C CYS A 95 -11.61 -9.46 3.56
N GLN A 96 -11.45 -10.47 4.42
CA GLN A 96 -12.48 -10.98 5.33
C GLN A 96 -12.54 -10.22 6.66
N LYS A 97 -11.54 -9.39 6.94
CA LYS A 97 -11.39 -8.58 8.15
C LYS A 97 -11.42 -7.10 7.79
N PRO A 98 -11.76 -6.23 8.77
CA PRO A 98 -11.58 -4.79 8.60
C PRO A 98 -10.16 -4.46 8.16
N ASP A 99 -10.01 -3.42 7.35
CA ASP A 99 -8.69 -2.96 6.92
C ASP A 99 -7.94 -2.35 8.10
N LEU A 100 -6.88 -3.01 8.53
CA LEU A 100 -6.08 -2.57 9.66
C LEU A 100 -4.63 -2.34 9.25
N LEU A 101 -4.06 -1.27 9.81
CA LEU A 101 -2.66 -0.94 9.73
C LEU A 101 -2.12 -0.82 11.17
N ALA A 102 -1.04 -1.52 11.49
CA ALA A 102 -0.35 -1.41 12.75
C ALA A 102 0.92 -0.58 12.58
N THR A 103 1.20 0.33 13.51
CA THR A 103 2.46 1.08 13.56
C THR A 103 3.13 0.94 14.92
N SER A 104 4.46 0.87 14.93
CA SER A 104 5.25 0.92 16.17
C SER A 104 6.06 2.21 16.26
N SER A 105 6.05 2.82 17.44
CA SER A 105 6.95 3.92 17.83
C SER A 105 7.19 3.84 19.36
N ASP A 106 6.94 4.91 20.11
CA ASP A 106 6.73 4.90 21.57
C ASP A 106 5.71 3.84 22.05
N PHE A 107 4.62 3.66 21.31
CA PHE A 107 3.59 2.66 21.55
C PHE A 107 3.21 1.96 20.25
N LEU A 108 2.57 0.78 20.37
CA LEU A 108 1.92 0.15 19.23
C LEU A 108 0.54 0.79 19.03
N ARG A 109 0.27 1.26 17.82
CA ARG A 109 -1.03 1.82 17.42
C ARG A 109 -1.65 0.96 16.32
N VAL A 110 -2.95 0.71 16.43
CA VAL A 110 -3.74 0.05 15.38
C VAL A 110 -4.68 1.08 14.79
N TRP A 111 -4.61 1.24 13.48
CA TRP A 111 -5.41 2.14 12.67
C TRP A 111 -6.38 1.32 11.84
N ARG A 112 -7.61 1.79 11.70
CA ARG A 112 -8.59 1.25 10.73
C ARG A 112 -8.73 2.21 9.58
N ILE A 113 -8.61 1.68 8.37
CA ILE A 113 -8.90 2.40 7.14
C ILE A 113 -10.36 2.12 6.77
N ALA A 114 -11.13 3.16 6.44
CA ALA A 114 -12.50 2.98 6.00
C ALA A 114 -12.54 2.25 4.63
N ASP A 115 -13.55 1.41 4.42
CA ASP A 115 -13.62 0.56 3.21
C ASP A 115 -13.73 1.39 1.92
N ASP A 116 -14.34 2.57 2.02
CA ASP A 116 -14.47 3.59 0.98
C ASP A 116 -13.24 4.53 0.86
N ASN A 117 -12.17 4.25 1.61
CA ASN A 117 -10.97 5.09 1.72
C ASN A 117 -11.25 6.55 2.20
N SER A 118 -12.41 6.83 2.79
CA SER A 118 -12.79 8.20 3.19
C SER A 118 -12.00 8.76 4.37
N ARG A 119 -11.41 7.89 5.20
CA ARG A 119 -10.67 8.27 6.41
C ARG A 119 -9.88 7.12 7.01
N VAL A 120 -8.93 7.48 7.87
CA VAL A 120 -8.23 6.57 8.78
C VAL A 120 -8.52 6.97 10.23
N GLU A 121 -8.84 5.99 11.08
CA GLU A 121 -9.11 6.21 12.50
C GLU A 121 -8.19 5.36 13.37
N MET A 122 -7.67 5.93 14.46
CA MET A 122 -7.03 5.13 15.51
C MET A 122 -8.09 4.25 16.19
N LYS A 123 -7.87 2.93 16.20
CA LYS A 123 -8.72 1.96 16.91
C LYS A 123 -8.18 1.59 18.27
N SER A 124 -6.87 1.47 18.39
CA SER A 124 -6.25 1.05 19.64
C SER A 124 -4.87 1.67 19.80
N LEU A 125 -4.61 2.14 21.00
CA LEU A 125 -3.28 2.43 21.51
C LEU A 125 -2.95 1.34 22.52
N LEU A 126 -1.93 0.54 22.26
CA LEU A 126 -1.48 -0.48 23.19
C LEU A 126 -0.37 0.13 24.04
N ASN A 127 -0.78 0.65 25.19
CA ASN A 127 0.08 1.07 26.28
C ASN A 127 -0.06 0.07 27.43
N ASN A 128 1.01 -0.14 28.19
CA ASN A 128 1.04 -1.11 29.30
C ASN A 128 0.70 -0.47 30.67
N ASN A 129 0.06 0.71 30.67
CA ASN A 129 -0.22 1.49 31.87
C ASN A 129 -1.68 1.35 32.32
#